data_AF-A0A2P9AWG3-F1
#
_entry.id   AF-A0A2P9AWG3-F1
#
_cell.length_a   1.000
_cell.length_b   1.000
_cell.length_c   1.000
_cell.angle_alpha   90.00
_cell.angle_beta   90.00
_cell.angle_gamma   90.00
#
_symmetry.space_group_name_H-M   'P 1'
#
loop_
_entity.id
_entity.type
_entity.pdbx_description
1 polymer ?
#
loop_
_entity_poly.entity_id
_entity_poly.type
_entity_poly.pdbx_seq_one_letter_code
_entity_poly.pdbx_strand_id
1 'polypeptide(L)'
;MKHFALRLFTGCIAIAGGIYFRDFWRSDFGPPTFIFLVCLGVTLVMSWRGKGKSWSLLPGLIFGMATAITLTITYFVNLYAGVATLIVLLVLGRKSGFLDWWVSKQ
;
A
#
# COMPACT_ATOMS: atom_id res chain seq x y z
N MET A 1 -27.94 7.76 -3.95
CA MET A 1 -27.46 9.13 -3.64
C MET A 1 -26.48 9.20 -2.46
N LYS A 2 -26.74 8.56 -1.30
CA LYS A 2 -25.86 8.64 -0.11
C LYS A 2 -24.39 8.21 -0.33
N HIS A 3 -24.14 7.15 -1.11
CA HIS A 3 -22.77 6.70 -1.44
C HIS A 3 -22.01 7.65 -2.36
N PHE A 4 -22.71 8.44 -3.19
CA PHE A 4 -22.09 9.40 -4.09
C PHE A 4 -21.59 10.63 -3.33
N ALA A 5 -22.43 11.18 -2.44
CA ALA A 5 -22.06 12.30 -1.58
C ALA A 5 -20.88 11.96 -0.65
N LEU A 6 -20.86 10.74 -0.09
CA LEU A 6 -19.76 10.28 0.77
C LEU A 6 -18.42 10.22 0.00
N ARG A 7 -18.42 9.65 -1.21
CA ARG A 7 -17.21 9.57 -2.06
C ARG A 7 -16.68 10.95 -2.44
N LEU A 8 -17.61 11.87 -2.77
CA LEU A 8 -17.27 13.23 -3.14
C LEU A 8 -16.67 14.00 -1.96
N PHE A 9 -17.25 13.83 -0.76
CA PHE A 9 -16.74 14.43 0.48
C PHE A 9 -15.35 13.90 0.86
N THR A 10 -15.12 12.58 0.78
CA THR A 10 -13.78 12.01 0.99
C THR A 10 -12.77 12.50 -0.03
N GLY A 11 -13.19 12.70 -1.29
CA GLY A 11 -12.35 13.29 -2.33
C GLY A 11 -11.96 14.75 -2.00
N CYS A 12 -12.93 15.57 -1.59
CA CYS A 12 -12.68 16.95 -1.20
C CYS A 12 -11.73 17.06 -0.01
N ILE A 13 -11.87 16.20 1.01
CA ILE A 13 -10.95 16.16 2.17
C ILE A 13 -9.54 15.75 1.74
N ALA A 14 -9.41 14.74 0.86
CA ALA A 14 -8.11 14.30 0.36
C ALA A 14 -7.41 15.40 -0.45
N ILE A 15 -8.15 16.14 -1.28
CA ILE A 15 -7.63 17.28 -2.05
C ILE A 15 -7.22 18.42 -1.11
N ALA A 16 -8.08 18.80 -0.16
CA ALA A 16 -7.77 19.84 0.82
C ALA A 16 -6.53 19.47 1.64
N GLY A 17 -6.46 18.23 2.13
CA GLY A 17 -5.28 17.70 2.81
C GLY A 17 -4.02 17.76 1.93
N GLY A 18 -4.12 17.38 0.65
CA GLY A 18 -3.02 17.51 -0.30
C GLY A 18 -2.53 18.95 -0.48
N ILE A 19 -3.44 19.94 -0.46
CA ILE A 19 -3.11 21.36 -0.58
C ILE A 19 -2.47 21.88 0.71
N TYR A 20 -3.03 21.57 1.88
CA TYR A 20 -2.50 22.03 3.16
C TYR A 20 -1.15 21.40 3.51
N PHE A 21 -0.96 20.12 3.20
CA PHE A 21 0.31 19.43 3.42
C PHE A 21 1.25 19.53 2.22
N ARG A 22 0.99 20.41 1.25
CA ARG A 22 1.78 20.53 0.02
C ARG A 22 3.26 20.77 0.29
N ASP A 23 3.58 21.66 1.22
CA ASP A 23 4.96 21.97 1.58
C ASP A 23 5.64 20.80 2.28
N PHE A 24 4.90 20.05 3.10
CA PHE A 24 5.36 18.80 3.69
C PHE A 24 5.65 17.74 2.61
N TRP A 25 4.75 17.56 1.63
CA TRP A 25 4.95 16.61 0.53
C TRP A 25 6.14 16.95 -0.38
N ARG A 26 6.47 18.24 -0.49
CA ARG A 26 7.65 18.73 -1.21
C ARG A 26 8.95 18.65 -0.43
N SER A 27 8.88 18.50 0.89
CA SER A 27 10.06 18.33 1.73
C SER A 27 10.72 16.97 1.50
N ASP A 28 11.97 16.82 1.93
CA ASP A 28 12.71 15.56 1.86
C ASP A 28 12.02 14.41 2.63
N PHE A 29 11.15 14.75 3.59
CA PHE A 29 10.38 13.80 4.38
C PHE A 29 9.05 13.39 3.75
N GLY A 30 8.57 14.10 2.73
CA GLY A 30 7.30 13.82 2.07
C GLY A 30 7.28 12.42 1.42
N PRO A 31 8.19 12.12 0.49
CA PRO A 31 8.24 10.83 -0.19
C PRO A 31 8.38 9.61 0.74
N PRO A 32 9.30 9.57 1.74
CA PRO A 32 9.38 8.42 2.65
C PRO A 32 8.13 8.27 3.52
N THR A 33 7.50 9.38 3.92
CA THR A 33 6.24 9.35 4.68
C THR A 33 5.10 8.78 3.82
N PHE A 34 5.02 9.14 2.54
CA PHE A 34 4.05 8.57 1.62
C PHE A 34 4.18 7.05 1.50
N ILE A 35 5.41 6.58 1.31
CA ILE A 35 5.72 5.15 1.19
C ILE A 35 5.34 4.41 2.48
N PHE A 36 5.62 4.99 3.64
CA PHE A 36 5.24 4.43 4.94
C PHE A 36 3.72 4.36 5.13
N LEU A 37 2.98 5.41 4.74
CA LEU A 37 1.52 5.42 4.80
C LEU A 37 0.89 4.37 3.88
N VAL A 38 1.43 4.18 2.68
CA VAL A 38 1.00 3.11 1.76
C VAL A 38 1.28 1.74 2.37
N CYS A 39 2.48 1.53 2.94
CA CYS A 39 2.84 0.30 3.64
C CYS A 39 1.84 -0.03 4.76
N LEU A 40 1.54 0.96 5.61
CA LEU A 40 0.58 0.81 6.70
C LEU A 40 -0.84 0.55 6.20
N GLY A 41 -1.31 1.29 5.20
CA GLY A 41 -2.63 1.12 4.63
C GLY A 41 -2.81 -0.28 4.03
N VAL A 42 -1.84 -0.74 3.26
CA VAL A 42 -1.81 -2.09 2.68
C VAL A 42 -1.79 -3.16 3.78
N THR A 43 -0.94 -2.98 4.80
CA THR A 43 -0.86 -3.88 5.96
C THR A 43 -2.20 -3.98 6.69
N LEU A 44 -2.85 -2.83 6.96
CA LEU A 44 -4.14 -2.74 7.62
C LEU A 44 -5.26 -3.40 6.81
N VAL A 45 -5.36 -3.09 5.51
CA VAL A 45 -6.39 -3.68 4.63
C VAL A 45 -6.24 -5.20 4.56
N MET A 46 -5.02 -5.68 4.42
CA MET A 46 -4.74 -7.12 4.37
C MET A 46 -4.98 -7.79 5.73
N SER A 47 -4.69 -7.10 6.83
CA SER A 47 -4.93 -7.60 8.18
C SER A 47 -6.42 -7.62 8.55
N TRP A 48 -7.21 -6.66 8.06
CA TRP A 48 -8.65 -6.61 8.31
C TRP A 48 -9.41 -7.72 7.57
N ARG A 49 -8.94 -8.14 6.39
CA ARG A 49 -9.56 -9.25 5.65
C ARG A 49 -9.33 -10.62 6.31
N GLY A 50 -8.41 -10.74 7.27
CA GLY A 50 -8.25 -11.94 8.10
C GLY A 50 -9.13 -11.93 9.34
N LYS A 51 -10.40 -12.36 9.22
CA LYS A 51 -11.35 -12.58 10.33
C LYS A 51 -10.68 -13.20 11.58
N GLY A 52 -10.34 -12.37 12.57
CA GLY A 52 -10.16 -12.74 13.98
C GLY A 52 -8.98 -13.65 14.38
N LYS A 53 -8.00 -13.95 13.51
CA LYS A 53 -6.79 -14.72 13.90
C LYS A 53 -5.60 -13.78 14.12
N SER A 54 -4.97 -13.83 15.30
CA SER A 54 -3.76 -13.04 15.65
C SER A 54 -2.58 -13.20 14.69
N TRP A 55 -2.58 -14.26 13.87
CA TRP A 55 -1.60 -14.48 12.79
C TRP A 55 -1.87 -13.68 11.49
N SER A 56 -2.88 -12.80 11.47
CA SER A 56 -3.28 -12.02 10.29
C SER A 56 -2.38 -10.80 10.00
N LEU A 57 -1.52 -10.39 10.93
CA LEU A 57 -0.65 -9.21 10.77
C LEU A 57 0.59 -9.50 9.93
N LEU A 58 1.26 -10.64 10.15
CA LEU A 58 2.44 -11.04 9.37
C LEU A 58 2.22 -10.99 7.85
N PRO A 59 1.17 -11.62 7.30
CA PRO A 59 0.96 -11.59 5.85
C PRO A 59 0.66 -10.18 5.32
N GLY A 60 -0.06 -9.35 6.09
CA GLY A 60 -0.27 -7.95 5.75
C GLY A 60 1.03 -7.15 5.78
N LEU A 61 1.88 -7.37 6.77
CA LEU A 61 3.14 -6.66 6.96
C LEU A 61 4.16 -7.04 5.88
N ILE A 62 4.25 -8.32 5.51
CA ILE A 62 5.09 -8.78 4.39
C ILE A 62 4.67 -8.08 3.10
N PHE A 63 3.36 -8.01 2.82
CA PHE A 63 2.86 -7.36 1.60
C PHE A 63 3.02 -5.83 1.66
N GLY A 64 2.79 -5.21 2.81
CA GLY A 64 3.07 -3.80 3.04
C GLY A 64 4.54 -3.47 2.78
N MET A 65 5.47 -4.23 3.35
CA MET A 65 6.91 -4.06 3.15
C MET A 65 7.32 -4.29 1.69
N ALA A 66 6.75 -5.30 1.02
CA ALA A 66 6.96 -5.53 -0.40
C ALA A 66 6.55 -4.33 -1.27
N THR A 67 5.37 -3.74 -1.00
CA THR A 67 4.92 -2.53 -1.70
C THR A 67 5.80 -1.33 -1.38
N ALA A 68 6.26 -1.20 -0.14
CA ALA A 68 7.15 -0.13 0.29
C ALA A 68 8.52 -0.20 -0.41
N ILE A 69 9.10 -1.39 -0.52
CA ILE A 69 10.36 -1.62 -1.22
C ILE A 69 10.21 -1.26 -2.70
N THR A 70 9.13 -1.71 -3.33
CA THR A 70 8.86 -1.42 -4.74
C THR A 70 8.72 0.08 -4.99
N LEU A 71 7.97 0.79 -4.15
CA LEU A 71 7.78 2.24 -4.26
C LEU A 71 9.08 3.00 -3.99
N THR A 72 9.86 2.58 -3.00
CA THR A 72 11.19 3.15 -2.71
C THR A 72 12.11 3.05 -3.93
N ILE A 73 12.21 1.86 -4.54
CA ILE A 73 13.06 1.65 -5.70
C ILE A 73 12.55 2.44 -6.92
N THR A 74 11.22 2.48 -7.12
CA THR A 74 10.61 3.24 -8.22
C THR A 74 10.90 4.74 -8.10
N TYR A 75 10.80 5.28 -6.88
CA TYR A 75 10.92 6.72 -6.64
C TYR A 75 12.37 7.20 -6.56
N PHE A 76 13.25 6.45 -5.88
CA PHE A 76 14.62 6.88 -5.60
C PHE A 76 15.68 6.30 -6.54
N VAL A 77 15.41 5.19 -7.21
CA VAL A 77 16.39 4.51 -8.07
C VAL A 77 16.03 4.67 -9.54
N ASN A 78 15.00 3.95 -9.98
CA ASN A 78 14.54 3.96 -11.36
C ASN A 78 13.18 3.26 -11.47
N LEU A 79 12.30 3.80 -12.30
CA LEU A 79 11.01 3.18 -12.61
C LEU A 79 11.15 1.74 -13.14
N TYR A 80 12.14 1.46 -14.01
CA TYR A 80 12.38 0.11 -14.53
C TYR A 80 12.81 -0.88 -13.44
N ALA A 81 13.65 -0.44 -12.49
CA ALA A 81 14.07 -1.25 -11.36
C ALA A 81 12.90 -1.51 -10.40
N GLY A 82 12.01 -0.52 -10.23
CA GLY A 82 10.77 -0.66 -9.48
C GLY A 82 9.84 -1.71 -10.08
N VAL A 83 9.60 -1.64 -11.39
CA VAL A 83 8.77 -2.63 -12.12
C VAL A 83 9.38 -4.03 -12.03
N ALA A 84 10.70 -4.16 -12.21
CA ALA A 84 11.39 -5.45 -12.04
C ALA A 84 11.18 -6.02 -10.63
N THR A 85 11.29 -5.18 -9.60
CA THR A 85 11.06 -5.59 -8.21
C THR A 85 9.61 -6.04 -7.99
N LEU A 86 8.64 -5.34 -8.56
CA LEU A 86 7.23 -5.72 -8.48
C LEU A 86 6.97 -7.09 -9.11
N ILE A 87 7.57 -7.36 -10.28
CA ILE A 87 7.46 -8.66 -10.95
C ILE A 87 8.06 -9.77 -10.09
N VAL A 88 9.25 -9.57 -9.52
CA VAL A 88 9.90 -10.53 -8.63
C VAL A 88 9.03 -10.82 -7.41
N LEU A 89 8.44 -9.79 -6.80
CA LEU A 89 7.54 -9.92 -5.67
C LEU A 89 6.27 -10.71 -6.01
N LEU A 90 5.67 -10.49 -7.19
CA LEU A 90 4.53 -11.26 -7.64
C LEU A 90 4.89 -12.73 -7.86
N VAL A 91 6.05 -13.02 -8.47
CA VAL A 91 6.52 -14.40 -8.69
C VAL A 91 6.79 -15.10 -7.35
N LEU A 92 7.44 -14.42 -6.40
CA LEU A 92 7.68 -14.95 -5.05
C LEU A 92 6.39 -15.18 -4.28
N GLY A 93 5.41 -14.26 -4.39
CA GLY A 93 4.09 -14.40 -3.78
C GLY A 93 3.28 -15.58 -4.34
N ARG A 94 3.47 -15.91 -5.63
CA ARG A 94 2.88 -17.11 -6.23
C ARG A 94 3.60 -18.38 -5.77
N LYS A 95 4.94 -18.37 -5.79
CA LYS A 95 5.74 -19.53 -5.36
C LYS A 95 5.55 -19.89 -3.89
N SER A 96 5.29 -18.92 -3.02
CA SER A 96 5.10 -19.15 -1.59
C SER A 96 3.71 -19.73 -1.24
N GLY A 97 2.83 -19.94 -2.23
CA GLY A 97 1.44 -20.37 -2.01
C GLY A 97 0.59 -19.33 -1.28
N PHE A 98 1.15 -18.15 -1.02
CA PHE A 98 0.52 -17.09 -0.27
C PHE A 98 -0.62 -16.43 -1.05
N LEU A 99 -0.43 -16.22 -2.36
CA LEU A 99 -1.50 -15.77 -3.26
C LEU A 99 -2.63 -16.79 -3.39
N ASP A 100 -2.30 -18.09 -3.42
CA ASP A 100 -3.30 -19.16 -3.51
C ASP A 100 -4.10 -19.31 -2.20
N TRP A 101 -3.46 -19.13 -1.05
CA TRP A 101 -4.14 -19.01 0.25
C TRP A 101 -5.11 -17.81 0.30
N TRP A 102 -4.74 -16.72 -0.37
CA TRP A 102 -5.56 -15.51 -0.44
C TRP A 102 -6.78 -15.69 -1.33
N VAL A 103 -6.60 -16.26 -2.52
CA VAL A 103 -7.67 -16.55 -3.49
C VAL A 103 -8.66 -17.58 -2.94
N SER A 104 -8.19 -18.60 -2.22
CA SER A 104 -9.06 -19.63 -1.64
C SER A 104 -9.92 -19.17 -0.45
N LYS A 105 -9.64 -18.00 0.13
CA LYS A 105 -10.40 -17.42 1.25
C LYS A 105 -11.42 -16.35 0.84
N GLN A 106 -11.47 -15.99 -0.44
CA GLN A 106 -12.35 -14.97 -1.00
C GLN A 106 -13.69 -15.59 -1.44
#